data_AF-A0A8T3MWV7-F1
#
_entry.id   AF-A0A8T3MWV7-F1
#
_cell.length_a   1.000
_cell.length_b   1.000
_cell.length_c   1.000
_cell.angle_alpha   90.00
_cell.angle_beta   90.00
_cell.angle_gamma   90.00
#
_symmetry.space_group_name_H-M   'P 1'
#
loop_
_entity.id
_entity.type
_entity.pdbx_description
1 polymer ?
#
loop_
_entity_poly.entity_id
_entity_poly.type
_entity_poly.pdbx_seq_one_letter_code
_entity_poly.pdbx_strand_id
1 'polypeptide(L)'
;MTATRDLVADQREQFAFHDDIDYLAQTKRGLTRSTVEEISAFKKEPDWMLQYRLRAYDHFTKRPLPTWTDGLDRINFDNIVYYRKPSEREEKSWDDVPDKIKQTFERL
;
A
#
# COMPACT_ATOMS: atom_id res chain seq x y z
N MET A 1 -42.66 17.69 6.78
CA MET A 1 -41.41 17.89 7.52
C MET A 1 -40.61 16.60 7.42
N THR A 2 -39.71 16.52 6.46
CA THR A 2 -38.90 15.32 6.23
C THR A 2 -37.70 15.39 7.14
N ALA A 3 -37.64 14.52 8.15
CA ALA A 3 -36.54 14.44 9.09
C ALA A 3 -35.23 14.15 8.35
N THR A 4 -34.30 15.10 8.41
CA THR A 4 -32.92 14.93 7.98
C THR A 4 -32.35 13.72 8.72
N ARG A 5 -32.02 12.64 7.99
CA ARG A 5 -31.28 11.51 8.55
C ARG A 5 -29.99 12.03 9.16
N ASP A 6 -29.71 11.63 10.40
CA ASP A 6 -28.44 11.91 11.07
C ASP A 6 -27.28 11.57 10.13
N LEU A 7 -26.49 12.60 9.86
CA LEU A 7 -25.30 12.53 9.03
C LEU A 7 -24.36 11.51 9.67
N VAL A 8 -23.87 10.57 8.87
CA VAL A 8 -22.78 9.66 9.26
C VAL A 8 -21.65 10.54 9.81
N ALA A 9 -21.40 10.47 11.12
CA ALA A 9 -20.34 11.23 11.76
C ALA A 9 -19.00 10.83 11.14
N ASP A 10 -18.20 11.83 10.77
CA ASP A 10 -16.87 11.59 10.23
C ASP A 10 -15.95 11.06 11.35
N GLN A 11 -15.73 9.75 11.32
CA GLN A 11 -14.97 9.01 12.30
C GLN A 11 -13.52 8.75 11.86
N ARG A 12 -13.02 9.40 10.79
CA ARG A 12 -11.69 9.12 10.24
C ARG A 12 -10.55 9.30 11.24
N GLU A 13 -10.67 10.26 12.16
CA GLU A 13 -9.64 10.50 13.18
C GLU A 13 -9.46 9.34 14.16
N GLN A 14 -10.53 8.60 14.48
CA GLN A 14 -10.44 7.46 15.41
C GLN A 14 -9.62 6.29 14.84
N PHE A 15 -9.44 6.27 13.51
CA PHE A 15 -8.64 5.27 12.79
C PHE A 15 -7.29 5.81 12.30
N ALA A 16 -6.91 7.04 12.67
CA ALA A 16 -5.63 7.66 12.28
C ALA A 16 -4.45 7.22 13.16
N PHE A 17 -4.51 6.01 13.73
CA PHE A 17 -3.45 5.42 14.51
C PHE A 17 -2.40 4.73 13.62
N HIS A 18 -1.17 4.64 14.10
CA HIS A 18 -0.07 4.00 13.38
C HIS A 18 0.67 3.07 14.35
N ASP A 19 1.00 1.88 13.89
CA ASP A 19 1.80 0.93 14.67
C ASP A 19 3.21 0.84 14.08
N ASP A 20 4.22 0.96 14.95
CA ASP A 20 5.62 0.83 14.56
C ASP A 20 5.98 -0.65 14.39
N ILE A 21 5.86 -1.13 13.15
CA ILE A 21 6.22 -2.49 12.77
C ILE A 21 7.62 -2.48 12.15
N ASP A 22 8.50 -3.33 12.69
CA ASP A 22 9.81 -3.59 12.09
C ASP A 22 9.63 -4.55 10.91
N TYR A 23 9.97 -4.09 9.71
CA TYR A 23 9.86 -4.89 8.49
C TYR A 23 11.20 -5.51 8.13
N LEU A 24 11.18 -6.79 7.77
CA LEU A 24 12.37 -7.52 7.32
C LEU A 24 12.90 -7.03 5.97
N ALA A 25 11.99 -6.57 5.10
CA ALA A 25 12.35 -5.95 3.84
C ALA A 25 11.35 -4.83 3.52
N GLN A 26 11.87 -3.73 2.98
CA GLN A 26 11.06 -2.66 2.41
C GLN A 26 11.79 -2.06 1.22
N THR A 27 11.02 -1.59 0.24
CA THR A 27 11.60 -0.80 -0.85
C THR A 27 11.95 0.60 -0.38
N LYS A 28 12.77 1.29 -1.16
CA LYS A 28 12.88 2.75 -1.03
C LYS A 28 11.54 3.43 -1.29
N ARG A 29 11.41 4.66 -0.83
CA ARG A 29 10.27 5.53 -1.18
C ARG A 29 10.35 5.90 -2.66
N GLY A 30 9.17 5.97 -3.27
CA GLY A 30 9.00 6.45 -4.63
C GLY A 30 8.76 5.37 -5.66
N LEU A 31 7.96 5.73 -6.68
CA LEU A 31 7.63 4.83 -7.78
C LEU A 31 8.66 4.99 -8.89
N THR A 32 9.68 4.14 -8.87
CA THR A 32 10.73 4.12 -9.89
C THR A 32 10.85 2.74 -10.52
N ARG A 33 11.56 2.68 -11.65
CA ARG A 33 11.96 1.41 -12.27
C ARG A 33 12.69 0.50 -11.28
N SER A 34 13.61 1.06 -10.49
CA SER A 34 14.36 0.34 -9.44
C SER A 34 13.43 -0.22 -8.38
N THR A 35 12.42 0.54 -7.94
CA THR A 35 11.43 0.07 -6.97
C THR A 35 10.70 -1.17 -7.49
N VAL A 36 10.32 -1.18 -8.78
CA VAL A 36 9.65 -2.34 -9.40
C VAL A 36 10.57 -3.57 -9.44
N GLU A 37 11.85 -3.38 -9.77
CA GLU A 37 12.85 -4.45 -9.78
C GLU A 37 13.11 -4.99 -8.36
N GLU A 38 13.24 -4.12 -7.36
CA GLU A 38 13.38 -4.48 -5.95
C GLU A 38 12.19 -5.34 -5.47
N ILE A 39 10.94 -4.95 -5.79
CA ILE A 39 9.74 -5.71 -5.44
C ILE A 39 9.78 -7.11 -6.04
N SER A 40 10.11 -7.20 -7.33
CA SER A 40 10.20 -8.49 -8.03
C SER A 40 11.26 -9.39 -7.40
N ALA A 41 12.42 -8.81 -7.02
CA ALA A 41 13.50 -9.53 -6.35
C ALA A 41 13.08 -10.02 -4.95
N PHE A 42 12.45 -9.17 -4.14
CA PHE A 42 11.95 -9.56 -2.82
C PHE A 42 10.93 -10.69 -2.89
N LYS A 43 10.09 -10.67 -3.92
CA LYS A 43 9.05 -11.68 -4.15
C LYS A 43 9.55 -12.92 -4.89
N LYS A 44 10.81 -12.93 -5.35
CA LYS A 44 11.40 -14.02 -6.15
C LYS A 44 10.52 -14.39 -7.35
N GLU A 45 9.98 -13.37 -8.01
CA GLU A 45 9.05 -13.56 -9.12
C GLU A 45 9.77 -14.09 -10.37
N PRO A 46 9.08 -14.87 -11.23
CA PRO A 46 9.62 -15.28 -12.52
C PRO A 46 9.79 -14.08 -13.46
N ASP A 47 10.74 -14.17 -14.40
CA ASP A 47 11.12 -13.07 -15.30
C ASP A 47 9.95 -12.43 -16.04
N TRP A 48 8.98 -13.23 -16.49
CA TRP A 48 7.82 -12.71 -17.21
C TRP A 48 6.98 -11.73 -16.38
N MET A 49 6.93 -11.93 -15.05
CA MET A 49 6.22 -11.05 -14.13
C MET A 49 6.96 -9.73 -13.97
N LEU A 50 8.29 -9.77 -13.84
CA LEU A 50 9.12 -8.56 -13.84
C LEU A 50 8.89 -7.74 -15.11
N GLN A 51 8.94 -8.40 -16.28
CA GLN A 51 8.71 -7.72 -17.57
C GLN A 51 7.29 -7.15 -17.67
N TYR A 52 6.29 -7.84 -17.13
CA TYR A 52 4.93 -7.32 -17.06
C TYR A 52 4.83 -6.06 -16.20
N ARG A 53 5.43 -6.07 -15.00
CA ARG A 53 5.45 -4.91 -14.10
C ARG A 53 6.19 -3.72 -14.69
N LEU A 54 7.33 -3.96 -15.35
CA LEU A 54 8.11 -2.91 -16.01
C LEU A 54 7.34 -2.25 -17.15
N ARG A 55 6.59 -3.03 -17.95
CA ARG A 55 5.68 -2.48 -18.97
C ARG A 55 4.56 -1.65 -18.34
N ALA A 56 3.97 -2.10 -17.23
CA ALA A 56 2.95 -1.34 -16.52
C ALA A 56 3.49 -0.01 -15.98
N TYR A 57 4.71 -0.01 -15.42
CA TYR A 57 5.40 1.20 -14.97
C TYR A 57 5.63 2.19 -16.12
N ASP A 58 6.13 1.71 -17.27
CA ASP A 58 6.34 2.54 -18.46
C ASP A 58 5.02 3.13 -18.99
N HIS A 59 3.92 2.37 -18.95
CA HIS A 59 2.60 2.90 -19.27
C HIS A 59 2.12 3.94 -18.27
N PHE A 60 2.39 3.76 -16.98
CA PHE A 60 2.03 4.71 -15.94
C PHE A 60 2.75 6.05 -16.12
N THR A 61 4.07 6.03 -16.33
CA THR A 61 4.87 7.26 -16.48
C THR A 61 4.54 8.04 -17.75
N LYS A 62 4.09 7.37 -18.81
CA LYS A 62 3.70 8.01 -20.08
C LYS A 62 2.30 8.62 -20.08
N ARG A 63 1.44 8.25 -19.12
CA ARG A 63 0.05 8.71 -19.09
C ARG A 63 -0.10 9.89 -18.13
N PRO A 64 -0.78 10.96 -18.55
CA PRO A 64 -1.13 12.02 -17.61
C PRO A 64 -2.08 11.48 -16.54
N LEU A 65 -2.06 12.10 -15.35
CA LEU A 65 -3.04 11.81 -14.32
C LEU A 65 -4.45 12.12 -14.85
N PRO A 66 -5.44 11.26 -14.55
CA PRO A 66 -6.80 11.50 -14.99
C PRO A 66 -7.37 12.78 -14.37
N THR A 67 -8.21 13.48 -15.12
CA THR A 67 -8.82 14.77 -14.70
C THR A 67 -10.27 14.64 -14.24
N TRP A 68 -10.85 13.45 -14.32
CA TRP A 68 -12.26 13.22 -13.98
C TRP A 68 -12.53 13.11 -12.47
N THR A 69 -11.48 13.12 -11.63
CA THR A 69 -11.58 13.12 -10.16
C THR A 69 -10.66 14.16 -9.57
N ASP A 70 -11.18 14.88 -8.57
CA ASP A 70 -10.39 15.84 -7.80
C ASP A 70 -9.43 15.12 -6.84
N GLY A 71 -8.29 15.74 -6.55
CA GLY A 71 -7.39 15.32 -5.48
C GLY A 71 -6.25 14.37 -5.89
N LEU A 72 -6.17 13.93 -7.15
CA LEU A 72 -5.03 13.12 -7.62
C LEU A 72 -3.73 13.91 -7.68
N ASP A 73 -3.83 15.21 -7.87
CA ASP A 73 -2.73 16.18 -7.79
C ASP A 73 -2.06 16.21 -6.42
N ARG A 74 -2.76 15.78 -5.37
CA ARG A 74 -2.24 15.73 -3.99
C ARG A 74 -1.41 14.47 -3.72
N ILE A 75 -1.44 13.49 -4.61
CA ILE A 75 -0.72 12.23 -4.41
C ILE A 75 0.77 12.44 -4.74
N ASN A 76 1.59 12.41 -3.70
CA ASN A 76 3.04 12.38 -3.86
C ASN A 76 3.54 10.93 -3.97
N PHE A 77 3.62 10.44 -5.21
CA PHE A 77 4.11 9.08 -5.52
C PHE A 77 5.55 8.84 -5.03
N ASP A 78 6.38 9.89 -4.96
CA ASP A 78 7.78 9.80 -4.52
C ASP A 78 7.90 9.54 -3.01
N ASN A 79 6.85 9.84 -2.24
CA ASN A 79 6.85 9.65 -0.80
C ASN A 79 6.29 8.28 -0.35
N ILE A 80 5.75 7.47 -1.25
CA ILE A 80 5.09 6.21 -0.90
C ILE A 80 6.13 5.07 -0.81
N VAL A 81 6.01 4.23 0.22
CA VAL A 81 6.71 2.93 0.27
C VAL A 81 5.79 1.87 -0.33
N TYR A 82 6.16 1.32 -1.49
CA TYR A 82 5.29 0.43 -2.27
C TYR A 82 5.28 -1.02 -1.82
N TYR A 83 6.29 -1.45 -1.06
CA TYR A 83 6.35 -2.81 -0.56
C TYR A 83 7.04 -2.86 0.79
N ARG A 84 6.42 -3.61 1.71
CA ARG A 84 6.93 -3.92 3.04
C ARG A 84 6.62 -5.38 3.36
N LYS A 85 7.59 -6.09 3.92
CA LYS A 85 7.48 -7.50 4.29
C LYS A 85 7.69 -7.67 5.79
N PRO A 86 6.65 -8.00 6.58
CA PRO A 86 6.75 -8.09 8.04
C PRO A 86 7.35 -9.42 8.53
N SER A 87 7.24 -10.50 7.75
CA SER A 87 7.70 -11.86 8.11
C SER A 87 8.32 -12.56 6.91
N GLU A 88 9.24 -13.50 7.12
CA GLU A 88 9.92 -14.21 6.01
C GLU A 88 8.97 -15.12 5.22
N ARG A 89 8.01 -15.71 5.93
CA ARG A 89 7.01 -16.64 5.43
C ARG A 89 5.62 -16.02 5.45
N GLU A 90 4.81 -16.44 4.48
CA GLU A 90 3.37 -16.24 4.53
C GLU A 90 2.82 -17.12 5.65
N GLU A 91 2.17 -16.50 6.62
CA GLU A 91 1.56 -17.20 7.74
C GLU A 91 0.19 -17.74 7.30
N LYS A 92 -0.05 -19.03 7.55
CA LYS A 92 -1.24 -19.75 7.06
C LYS A 92 -2.38 -19.79 8.08
N SER A 93 -2.07 -19.44 9.34
CA SER A 93 -3.02 -19.36 10.44
C SER A 93 -3.00 -17.97 11.06
N TRP A 94 -4.13 -17.56 11.63
CA TRP A 94 -4.21 -16.32 12.41
C TRP A 94 -3.24 -16.34 13.60
N ASP A 95 -3.06 -17.50 14.23
CA ASP A 95 -2.17 -17.67 15.39
C ASP A 95 -0.71 -17.35 15.05
N ASP A 96 -0.32 -17.58 13.79
CA ASP A 96 1.05 -17.39 13.31
C ASP A 96 1.36 -15.92 12.92
N VAL A 97 0.34 -15.05 12.86
CA VAL A 97 0.52 -13.63 12.52
C VAL A 97 1.20 -12.88 13.69
N PRO A 98 2.21 -12.02 13.42
CA PRO A 98 2.85 -11.21 14.46
C PRO A 98 1.86 -10.39 15.31
N ASP A 99 2.07 -10.36 16.63
CA ASP A 99 1.13 -9.76 17.58
C ASP A 99 0.82 -8.28 17.32
N LYS A 100 1.81 -7.50 16.87
CA LYS A 100 1.60 -6.10 16.48
C LYS A 100 0.55 -5.96 15.38
N ILE A 101 0.52 -6.87 14.41
CA ILE A 101 -0.46 -6.87 13.32
C ILE A 101 -1.84 -7.25 13.87
N LYS A 102 -1.93 -8.25 14.75
CA LYS A 102 -3.19 -8.64 15.39
C LYS A 102 -3.81 -7.47 16.16
N GLN A 103 -3.00 -6.75 16.94
CA GLN A 103 -3.42 -5.55 17.69
C GLN A 103 -3.98 -4.45 16.78
N THR A 104 -3.38 -4.24 15.60
CA THR A 104 -3.91 -3.30 14.60
C THR A 104 -5.34 -3.68 14.19
N PHE A 105 -5.58 -4.97 13.89
CA PHE A 105 -6.89 -5.46 13.46
C PHE A 105 -7.95 -5.45 14.57
N GLU A 106 -7.57 -5.69 15.82
CA GLU A 106 -8.48 -5.59 16.98
C GLU A 106 -8.96 -4.15 17.25
N ARG A 107 -8.23 -3.14 16.75
CA ARG A 107 -8.55 -1.72 16.94
C ARG A 107 -9.39 -1.12 15.81
N LEU A 108 -9.69 -1.89 14.75
CA LEU A 108 -10.54 -1.51 13.61
C LEU A 108 -11.98 -1.96 13.81
#